data_AF-A0A2S3XUE8-F1
#
_entry.id   AF-A0A2S3XUE8-F1
#
_cell.length_a   1.000
_cell.length_b   1.000
_cell.length_c   1.000
_cell.angle_alpha   90.00
_cell.angle_beta   90.00
_cell.angle_gamma   90.00
#
_symmetry.space_group_name_H-M   'P 1'
#
loop_
_entity.id
_entity.type
_entity.pdbx_description
1 polymer ?
#
loop_
_entity_poly.entity_id
_entity_poly.type
_entity_poly.pdbx_seq_one_letter_code
_entity_poly.pdbx_strand_id
1 'polypeptide(L)' 'MRMAAADGGRQVSVQLADQGHQALIVALSHRPMRPVVDGGALLELAGLGAASCGMDTAEDGRRVWAVLDL' A
#
# COMPACT_ATOMS: atom_id res chain seq x y z
N MET A 1 -3.06 5.45 -4.78
CA MET A 1 -3.13 5.91 -3.36
C MET A 1 -4.53 5.95 -2.75
N ARG A 2 -5.61 5.49 -3.43
CA ARG A 2 -6.97 5.58 -2.87
C ARG A 2 -7.23 4.61 -1.70
N MET A 3 -6.43 3.55 -1.55
CA MET A 3 -6.78 2.37 -0.76
C MET A 3 -6.48 2.51 0.74
N ALA A 4 -5.32 3.04 1.10
CA ALA A 4 -5.04 3.36 2.50
C ALA A 4 -5.99 4.44 3.04
N ALA A 5 -6.45 5.35 2.19
CA ALA A 5 -7.47 6.35 2.56
C ALA A 5 -8.89 5.77 2.59
N ALA A 6 -9.23 4.84 1.68
CA ALA A 6 -10.54 4.18 1.62
C ALA A 6 -10.79 3.23 2.78
N ASP A 7 -9.73 2.85 3.52
CA ASP A 7 -9.84 2.11 4.77
C ASP A 7 -10.60 2.83 5.87
N GLY A 8 -10.89 4.13 5.71
CA GLY A 8 -11.51 4.94 6.75
C GLY A 8 -10.61 5.11 7.98
N GLY A 9 -9.31 4.81 7.88
CA GLY A 9 -8.33 5.18 8.87
C GLY A 9 -8.36 6.69 9.04
N ARG A 10 -8.31 7.16 10.29
CA ARG A 10 -8.27 8.60 10.57
C ARG A 10 -6.90 9.20 10.21
N GLN A 11 -5.90 8.33 10.03
CA GLN A 11 -4.52 8.68 9.69
C GLN A 11 -3.96 7.66 8.70
N VAL A 12 -3.33 8.18 7.65
CA VAL A 12 -2.56 7.41 6.68
C VAL A 12 -1.14 7.95 6.66
N SER A 13 -0.16 7.08 6.77
CA SER A 13 1.26 7.42 6.60
C SER A 13 1.72 6.89 5.24
N VAL A 14 2.36 7.75 4.44
CA VAL A 14 2.97 7.34 3.16
C VAL A 14 4.47 7.50 3.28
N GLN A 15 5.21 6.44 2.95
CA GLN A 15 6.66 6.42 2.90
C GLN A 15 7.09 6.17 1.45
N LEU A 16 8.05 6.96 0.99
CA LEU A 16 8.66 6.84 -0.32
C LEU A 16 10.16 6.60 -0.11
N ALA A 17 10.69 5.58 -0.78
CA ALA A 17 12.12 5.33 -0.86
C ALA A 17 12.46 5.01 -2.32
N ASP A 18 13.65 5.39 -2.76
CA ASP A 18 14.17 4.99 -4.06
C ASP A 18 15.52 4.28 -3.90
N GLN A 19 15.77 3.34 -4.80
CA GLN A 19 17.05 2.66 -4.92
C GLN A 19 17.19 2.10 -6.33
N GLY A 20 18.32 2.37 -6.99
CA GLY A 20 18.71 1.64 -8.21
C GLY A 20 17.65 1.66 -9.32
N HIS A 21 17.13 2.85 -9.66
CA HIS A 21 16.07 3.06 -10.66
C HIS A 21 14.71 2.46 -10.28
N GLN A 22 14.50 2.19 -9.00
CA GLN A 22 13.22 1.74 -8.50
C GLN A 22 12.73 2.68 -7.39
N ALA A 23 11.43 2.91 -7.36
CA ALA A 23 10.75 3.61 -6.27
C ALA A 23 9.85 2.64 -5.53
N LEU A 24 10.01 2.57 -4.21
CA LEU A 24 9.11 1.89 -3.29
C LEU A 24 8.17 2.92 -2.65
N ILE A 25 6.86 2.73 -2.86
CA ILE A 25 5.82 3.47 -2.17
C ILE A 25 5.15 2.54 -1.17
N VAL A 26 5.09 2.94 0.09
CA VAL A 26 4.37 2.25 1.16
C VAL A 26 3.31 3.17 1.71
N ALA A 27 2.08 2.69 1.83
CA ALA A 27 0.99 3.39 2.48
C ALA A 27 0.47 2.54 3.65
N LEU A 28 0.58 3.08 4.86
CA LEU A 28 0.09 2.49 6.10
C LEU A 28 -1.21 3.19 6.52
N SER A 29 -2.27 2.42 6.69
CA SER A 29 -3.53 2.85 7.31
C SER A 29 -3.54 2.43 8.78
N HIS A 30 -3.54 3.42 9.68
CA HIS A 30 -3.48 3.20 11.14
C HIS A 30 -4.85 2.80 11.70
N ARG A 31 -5.23 1.53 11.54
CA ARG A 31 -6.45 0.94 12.13
C ARG A 31 -6.15 -0.37 12.85
N PRO A 32 -6.78 -0.62 14.01
CA PRO A 32 -6.72 -1.93 14.66
C PRO A 32 -7.31 -3.01 13.74
N MET A 33 -6.65 -4.16 13.73
CA MET A 33 -6.83 -5.23 12.74
C MET A 33 -8.30 -5.63 12.57
N ARG A 34 -8.84 -5.40 11.37
CA ARG A 34 -10.14 -5.92 10.93
C ARG A 34 -9.95 -6.59 9.57
N PRO A 35 -10.40 -7.83 9.39
CA PRO A 35 -10.27 -8.50 8.11
C PRO A 35 -11.17 -7.79 7.09
N VAL A 36 -10.54 -7.20 6.07
CA VAL A 36 -11.20 -6.70 4.87
C VAL A 36 -10.65 -7.52 3.70
N VAL A 37 -11.54 -8.09 2.91
CA VAL A 37 -11.20 -8.84 1.70
C VAL A 37 -10.99 -7.81 0.58
N ASP A 38 -9.83 -7.17 0.55
CA ASP A 38 -9.53 -6.13 -0.44
C ASP A 38 -8.76 -6.73 -1.63
N GLY A 39 -9.41 -7.62 -2.38
CA GLY A 39 -8.80 -8.32 -3.52
C GLY A 39 -8.55 -7.44 -4.75
N GLY A 40 -9.34 -6.38 -4.94
CA GLY A 40 -9.20 -5.47 -6.09
C GLY A 40 -7.99 -4.55 -6.00
N ALA A 41 -7.47 -4.36 -4.78
CA ALA A 41 -6.45 -3.39 -4.47
C ALA A 41 -5.12 -3.63 -5.17
N LEU A 42 -4.65 -4.88 -5.13
CA LEU A 42 -3.40 -5.28 -5.78
C LEU A 42 -3.52 -5.28 -7.30
N LEU A 43 -4.72 -5.56 -7.83
CA LEU A 43 -4.97 -5.55 -9.27
C LEU A 43 -4.84 -4.14 -9.85
N GLU A 44 -5.35 -3.13 -9.14
CA GLU A 44 -5.18 -1.72 -9.51
C GLU A 44 -3.71 -1.30 -9.48
N LEU A 45 -2.94 -1.73 -8.48
CA LEU A 45 -1.50 -1.43 -8.42
C LEU A 45 -0.70 -2.09 -9.54
N ALA A 46 -1.01 -3.34 -9.86
CA ALA A 46 -0.45 -4.03 -11.01
C ALA A 46 -0.81 -3.33 -12.33
N GLY A 47 -2.07 -2.88 -12.48
CA GLY A 47 -2.53 -2.12 -13.64
C GLY A 47 -1.86 -0.75 -13.82
N LEU A 48 -1.30 -0.18 -12.75
CA LEU A 48 -0.51 1.06 -12.78
C LEU A 48 0.97 0.85 -13.13
N GLY A 49 1.38 -0.38 -13.46
CA GLY A 49 2.76 -0.70 -13.85
C GLY A 49 3.69 -0.99 -12.68
N ALA A 50 3.15 -1.39 -11.52
CA ALA A 50 4.00 -1.84 -10.41
C ALA A 50 4.78 -3.11 -10.81
N ALA A 51 6.12 -3.02 -10.76
CA ALA A 51 7.01 -4.15 -10.95
C ALA A 51 6.78 -5.23 -9.88
N SER A 52 6.37 -4.82 -8.68
CA SER A 52 5.92 -5.71 -7.61
C SER A 52 4.97 -4.94 -6.68
N CYS A 53 3.97 -5.60 -6.14
CA CYS A 53 3.08 -4.98 -5.15
C CYS A 53 2.57 -6.01 -4.15
N GLY A 54 2.16 -5.53 -2.98
CA GLY A 54 1.70 -6.40 -1.91
C GLY A 54 0.94 -5.66 -0.82
N MET A 55 0.30 -6.45 0.03
CA MET A 55 -0.32 -5.98 1.25
C MET A 55 0.21 -6.79 2.42
N ASP A 56 0.43 -6.11 3.53
CA ASP A 56 0.83 -6.72 4.79
C ASP A 56 -0.04 -6.14 5.92
N THR A 57 -0.36 -6.97 6.90
CA THR A 57 -1.05 -6.53 8.13
C THR A 57 -0.04 -6.54 9.27
N ALA A 58 0.10 -5.42 9.95
CA ALA A 58 0.99 -5.21 11.07
C ALA A 58 0.21 -4.76 12.30
N GLU A 59 0.85 -4.75 13.47
CA GLU A 59 0.21 -4.33 14.73
C GLU A 59 -0.32 -2.89 14.68
N ASP A 60 0.33 -2.02 13.89
CA ASP A 60 -0.04 -0.63 13.66
C ASP A 60 -1.10 -0.44 12.57
N GLY A 61 -1.45 -1.51 11.83
CA GLY A 61 -2.58 -1.51 10.91
C GLY A 61 -2.26 -2.17 9.57
N ARG A 62 -2.80 -1.66 8.47
CA ARG A 62 -2.62 -2.27 7.15
C ARG A 62 -1.65 -1.48 6.29
N ARG A 63 -0.65 -2.19 5.75
CA ARG A 63 0.34 -1.64 4.83
C ARG A 63 0.04 -2.16 3.43
N VAL A 64 -0.01 -1.24 2.48
CA VAL A 64 -0.01 -1.55 1.05
C VAL A 64 1.26 -0.98 0.47
N TRP A 65 1.94 -1.75 -0.39
CA TRP A 65 3.17 -1.30 -1.02
C TRP A 65 3.20 -1.64 -2.50
N ALA A 66 3.94 -0.83 -3.25
CA ALA A 66 4.24 -1.05 -4.65
C ALA A 66 5.66 -0.58 -4.96
N VAL A 67 6.37 -1.38 -5.74
CA VAL A 67 7.64 -1.05 -6.37
C VAL A 67 7.35 -0.67 -7.82
N LEU A 68 7.87 0.47 -8.24
CA LEU A 68 7.78 1.00 -9.59
C LEU A 68 9.19 1.11 -10.16
N ASP A 69 9.37 0.73 -11.41
CA ASP A 69 10.58 1.10 -12.15
C ASP A 69 10.47 2.58 -12.56
N LEU A 70 11.57 3.33 -12.44
CA LEU A 70 11.68 4.77 -12.72
C LEU A 70 12.33 5.05 -14.09
#